data_AF-L7JWE7-F1
#
_entry.id   AF-L7JWE7-F1
#
_cell.length_a   1.000
_cell.length_b   1.000
_cell.length_c   1.000
_cell.angle_alpha   90.00
_cell.angle_beta   90.00
_cell.angle_gamma   90.00
#
_symmetry.space_group_name_H-M   'P 1'
#
loop_
_entity.id
_entity.type
_entity.pdbx_description
1 polymer ?
#
loop_
_entity_poly.entity_id
_entity_poly.type
_entity_poly.pdbx_seq_one_letter_code
_entity_poly.pdbx_strand_id
1 'polypeptide(L)'
;VHIPPMISKVGFLTEGIEVNMLNKYIITDSDMESLRESLCETPNVLEESCSSDYDDEKIFKDDIVLYCTVYDFQMESSYLEFHVYSKDSELFLHHDVCVFADIYDACNFRYNNEDYVALALGSNKIEVYSFMIRNPLQPVFSLNKHTSTVSGITCSNGNIFSCGYDQYVNKWDIETRKVKAEKYFNERLDSIENHTSDLSMISSTNGFILDHDLNITATVDAKNLTGLKIIGNRIISTDTEGLIVERDRRNIRKSVNVKKVHSLGINDFDIQNDRILTASDDETICVLNNNFDVLKSIKTKNKVFTLNIYPNNRPNMLFAYGGLDEIVNVHEL
;
A
#
# COMPACT_ATOMS: atom_id res chain seq x y z
N VAL A 1 -17.35 -22.56 5.41
CA VAL A 1 -15.96 -22.37 5.92
C VAL A 1 -15.80 -20.88 6.08
N HIS A 2 -15.55 -20.39 7.29
CA HIS A 2 -15.29 -18.96 7.52
C HIS A 2 -13.92 -18.64 6.92
N ILE A 3 -13.88 -17.76 5.92
CA ILE A 3 -12.64 -17.25 5.34
C ILE A 3 -12.35 -15.94 6.07
N PRO A 4 -11.20 -15.78 6.73
CA PRO A 4 -10.85 -14.54 7.42
C PRO A 4 -10.72 -13.39 6.41
N PRO A 5 -10.87 -12.13 6.84
CA PRO A 5 -10.55 -10.98 6.01
C PRO A 5 -9.11 -11.05 5.47
N MET A 6 -8.88 -10.37 4.35
CA MET A 6 -7.57 -10.26 3.71
C MET A 6 -7.04 -8.84 3.82
N ILE A 7 -5.88 -8.69 4.45
CA ILE A 7 -5.12 -7.45 4.45
C ILE A 7 -4.19 -7.45 3.23
N SER A 8 -4.46 -6.57 2.27
CA SER A 8 -3.76 -6.53 0.98
C SER A 8 -2.63 -5.50 0.90
N LYS A 9 -2.71 -4.41 1.66
CA LYS A 9 -1.67 -3.39 1.76
C LYS A 9 -1.52 -2.89 3.18
N VAL A 10 -0.28 -2.62 3.58
CA VAL A 10 0.05 -1.93 4.83
C VAL A 10 1.03 -0.79 4.53
N GLY A 11 0.89 0.33 5.22
CA GLY A 11 1.86 1.42 5.18
C GLY A 11 1.79 2.30 6.42
N PHE A 12 2.73 3.24 6.55
CA PHE A 12 2.81 4.16 7.67
C PHE A 12 2.43 5.57 7.26
N LEU A 13 1.81 6.32 8.16
CA LEU A 13 1.66 7.76 8.00
C LEU A 13 2.91 8.49 8.50
N THR A 14 2.95 9.82 8.28
CA THR A 14 4.07 10.64 8.73
C THR A 14 4.22 10.60 10.26
N GLU A 15 5.46 10.68 10.75
CA GLU A 15 5.75 10.80 12.19
C GLU A 15 5.23 12.09 12.81
N GLY A 16 4.99 12.02 14.13
CA GLY A 16 4.66 13.19 14.93
C GLY A 16 3.24 13.70 14.70
N ILE A 17 2.34 12.85 14.19
CA ILE A 17 0.92 13.12 14.13
C ILE A 17 0.40 13.22 15.57
N GLU A 18 -0.35 14.28 15.84
CA GLU A 18 -1.01 14.51 17.12
C GLU A 18 -2.47 14.83 16.83
N VAL A 19 -3.37 14.05 17.39
CA VAL A 19 -4.82 14.18 17.17
C VAL A 19 -5.48 14.23 18.54
N ASN A 20 -6.22 15.31 18.81
CA ASN A 20 -7.07 15.38 19.99
C ASN A 20 -8.47 14.84 19.71
N MET A 21 -8.95 15.04 18.48
CA MET A 21 -10.25 14.65 17.99
C MET A 21 -10.23 14.65 16.47
N LEU A 22 -10.89 13.68 15.85
CA LEU A 22 -11.02 13.65 14.40
C LEU A 22 -12.01 14.70 13.90
N ASN A 23 -11.82 15.18 12.67
CA ASN A 23 -12.79 16.03 12.01
C ASN A 23 -14.03 15.21 11.66
N LYS A 24 -15.21 15.76 11.98
CA LYS A 24 -16.47 15.16 11.55
C LYS A 24 -16.65 15.35 10.04
N TYR A 25 -17.10 14.30 9.36
CA TYR A 25 -17.54 14.41 7.98
C TYR A 25 -18.73 15.36 7.86
N ILE A 26 -18.67 16.30 6.91
CA ILE A 26 -19.76 17.24 6.64
C ILE A 26 -20.53 16.70 5.43
N ILE A 27 -21.73 16.20 5.68
CA ILE A 27 -22.62 15.69 4.64
C ILE A 27 -23.08 16.84 3.73
N THR A 28 -22.92 16.65 2.43
CA THR A 28 -23.30 17.58 1.37
C THR A 28 -24.56 17.11 0.64
N ASP A 29 -25.19 18.00 -0.13
CA ASP A 29 -26.35 17.62 -0.97
C ASP A 29 -25.99 16.54 -1.99
N SER A 30 -24.75 16.54 -2.50
CA SER A 30 -24.26 15.51 -3.44
C SER A 30 -24.14 14.14 -2.78
N ASP A 31 -23.77 14.09 -1.50
CA ASP A 31 -23.76 12.84 -0.73
C ASP A 31 -25.17 12.28 -0.62
N MET A 32 -26.14 13.14 -0.30
CA MET A 32 -27.54 12.74 -0.19
C MET A 32 -28.13 12.28 -1.52
N GLU A 33 -27.71 12.86 -2.64
CA GLU A 33 -28.11 12.42 -3.98
C GLU A 33 -27.53 11.05 -4.33
N SER A 34 -26.22 10.86 -4.10
CA SER A 34 -25.55 9.56 -4.33
C SER A 34 -26.15 8.43 -3.48
N LEU A 35 -26.45 8.71 -2.21
CA LEU A 35 -27.12 7.75 -1.33
C LEU A 35 -28.51 7.37 -1.86
N ARG A 36 -29.30 8.33 -2.34
CA ARG A 36 -30.63 8.07 -2.92
C ARG A 36 -30.56 7.23 -4.19
N GLU A 37 -29.55 7.45 -5.03
CA GLU A 37 -29.36 6.69 -6.27
C GLU A 37 -28.89 5.26 -6.02
N SER A 38 -28.13 5.03 -4.94
CA SER A 38 -27.53 3.72 -4.66
C SER A 38 -28.53 2.62 -4.30
N LEU A 39 -29.79 2.95 -3.97
CA LEU A 39 -30.83 2.02 -3.47
C LEU A 39 -30.41 1.12 -2.30
N CYS A 40 -29.20 1.29 -1.76
CA CYS A 40 -28.79 0.64 -0.53
C CYS A 40 -29.78 1.06 0.54
N GLU A 41 -30.30 0.08 1.29
CA GLU A 41 -30.80 0.37 2.63
C GLU A 41 -29.75 1.25 3.25
N THR A 42 -30.08 2.51 3.55
CA THR A 42 -29.17 3.38 4.28
C THR A 42 -28.74 2.52 5.45
N PRO A 43 -27.46 2.11 5.56
CA PRO A 43 -27.02 1.61 6.83
C PRO A 43 -27.38 2.72 7.81
N ASN A 44 -27.61 2.40 9.06
CA ASN A 44 -27.80 3.41 10.11
C ASN A 44 -26.55 4.32 10.29
N VAL A 45 -25.78 4.64 9.23
CA VAL A 45 -24.69 5.61 9.13
C VAL A 45 -25.14 6.99 9.61
N LEU A 46 -26.43 7.32 9.53
CA LEU A 46 -26.99 8.56 10.07
C LEU A 46 -27.40 8.47 11.55
N GLU A 47 -27.66 7.28 12.09
CA GLU A 47 -28.13 7.06 13.46
C GLU A 47 -27.34 5.94 14.16
N GLU A 48 -26.36 6.35 14.98
CA GLU A 48 -25.66 5.56 16.01
C GLU A 48 -24.52 4.61 15.59
N SER A 49 -23.29 5.12 15.69
CA SER A 49 -22.17 4.41 16.35
C SER A 49 -21.08 5.38 16.86
N CYS A 50 -21.49 6.57 17.32
CA CYS A 50 -20.64 7.35 18.22
C CYS A 50 -20.57 6.60 19.54
N SER A 51 -19.63 5.65 19.71
CA SER A 51 -19.15 5.33 21.05
C SER A 51 -18.79 6.66 21.70
N SER A 52 -19.38 6.95 22.85
CA SER A 52 -19.28 8.24 23.54
C SER A 52 -17.89 8.51 24.13
N ASP A 53 -16.94 7.60 23.92
CA ASP A 53 -15.64 7.60 24.57
C ASP A 53 -14.64 8.27 23.64
N TYR A 54 -14.72 9.61 23.61
CA TYR A 54 -13.78 10.51 22.90
C TYR A 54 -12.31 10.32 23.30
N ASP A 55 -12.03 9.53 24.33
CA ASP A 55 -10.65 9.25 24.76
C ASP A 55 -9.92 8.29 23.81
N ASP A 56 -10.65 7.47 23.02
CA ASP A 56 -10.06 6.54 22.06
C ASP A 56 -9.62 7.23 20.75
N GLU A 57 -9.98 8.49 20.52
CA GLU A 57 -9.58 9.27 19.34
C GLU A 57 -8.23 10.00 19.51
N LYS A 58 -7.63 9.92 20.70
CA LYS A 58 -6.38 10.65 20.98
C LYS A 58 -5.19 9.91 20.42
N ILE A 59 -4.38 10.64 19.67
CA ILE A 59 -3.08 10.18 19.17
C ILE A 59 -2.03 11.13 19.67
N PHE A 60 -1.03 10.57 20.33
CA PHE A 60 0.10 11.31 20.84
C PHE A 60 1.22 11.36 19.81
N LYS A 61 2.04 12.40 19.89
CA LYS A 61 3.15 12.65 18.95
C LYS A 61 4.14 11.48 18.80
N ASP A 62 4.31 10.67 19.85
CA ASP A 62 5.24 9.54 19.86
C ASP A 62 4.61 8.22 19.36
N ASP A 63 3.30 8.22 19.15
CA ASP A 63 2.57 7.08 18.60
C ASP A 63 2.90 6.91 17.11
N ILE A 64 2.79 5.68 16.64
CA ILE A 64 2.93 5.35 15.24
C ILE A 64 1.56 5.08 14.66
N VAL A 65 1.21 5.83 13.62
CA VAL A 65 -0.01 5.59 12.87
C VAL A 65 0.32 4.82 11.60
N LEU A 66 -0.40 3.73 11.40
CA LEU A 66 -0.32 2.92 10.20
C LEU A 66 -1.71 2.77 9.58
N TYR A 67 -1.74 2.56 8.27
CA TYR A 67 -2.95 2.24 7.55
C TYR A 67 -2.85 0.85 6.94
N CYS A 68 -3.98 0.20 6.76
CA CYS A 68 -4.06 -1.02 5.97
C CYS A 68 -5.37 -1.10 5.18
N THR A 69 -5.33 -1.86 4.08
CA THR A 69 -6.51 -2.14 3.26
C THR A 69 -6.98 -3.55 3.52
N VAL A 70 -8.26 -3.69 3.84
CA VAL A 70 -8.88 -4.97 4.24
C VAL A 70 -10.00 -5.30 3.27
N TYR A 71 -10.05 -6.55 2.82
CA TYR A 71 -11.18 -7.11 2.08
C TYR A 71 -11.89 -8.17 2.92
N ASP A 72 -13.15 -7.91 3.25
CA ASP A 72 -14.00 -8.87 3.95
C ASP A 72 -14.77 -9.72 2.91
N PHE A 73 -14.41 -10.99 2.79
CA PHE A 73 -15.05 -11.94 1.87
C PHE A 73 -16.51 -12.25 2.21
N GLN A 74 -16.94 -12.08 3.46
CA GLN A 74 -18.31 -12.35 3.89
C GLN A 74 -19.22 -11.18 3.61
N MET A 75 -18.72 -9.96 3.81
CA MET A 75 -19.46 -8.74 3.52
C MET A 75 -19.30 -8.27 2.08
N GLU A 76 -18.37 -8.88 1.31
CA GLU A 76 -17.99 -8.47 -0.05
C GLU A 76 -17.68 -6.97 -0.11
N SER A 77 -16.91 -6.50 0.88
CA SER A 77 -16.64 -5.08 1.08
C SER A 77 -15.17 -4.82 1.42
N SER A 78 -14.70 -3.65 1.03
CA SER A 78 -13.34 -3.21 1.29
C SER A 78 -13.33 -2.08 2.32
N TYR A 79 -12.28 -2.06 3.13
CA TYR A 79 -12.06 -1.06 4.16
C TYR A 79 -10.65 -0.49 4.05
N LEU A 80 -10.53 0.80 4.31
CA LEU A 80 -9.28 1.43 4.69
C LEU A 80 -9.30 1.62 6.20
N GLU A 81 -8.43 0.91 6.91
CA GLU A 81 -8.33 0.97 8.36
C GLU A 81 -7.10 1.78 8.78
N PHE A 82 -7.25 2.53 9.87
CA PHE A 82 -6.15 3.22 10.52
C PHE A 82 -5.94 2.67 11.92
N HIS A 83 -4.71 2.24 12.20
CA HIS A 83 -4.31 1.67 13.47
C HIS A 83 -3.26 2.54 14.14
N VAL A 84 -3.26 2.53 15.47
CA VAL A 84 -2.31 3.25 16.29
C VAL A 84 -1.52 2.25 17.11
N TYR A 85 -0.19 2.36 16.99
CA TYR A 85 0.76 1.60 17.78
C TYR A 85 1.46 2.57 18.75
N SER A 86 1.02 2.53 20.02
CA SER A 86 1.67 3.28 21.09
C SER A 86 2.73 2.43 21.79
N LYS A 87 3.66 3.07 22.51
CA LYS A 87 4.61 2.34 23.36
C LYS A 87 3.96 1.76 24.61
N ASP A 88 2.91 2.41 25.09
CA ASP A 88 2.25 2.08 26.35
C ASP A 88 1.00 1.20 26.15
N SER A 89 0.52 1.07 24.90
CA SER A 89 -0.62 0.23 24.54
C SER A 89 -0.23 -0.82 23.50
N GLU A 90 -1.02 -1.88 23.41
CA GLU A 90 -0.99 -2.73 22.22
C GLU A 90 -1.55 -1.95 21.00
N LEU A 91 -1.32 -2.50 19.81
CA LEU A 91 -1.91 -2.01 18.58
C LEU A 91 -3.44 -2.02 18.66
N PHE A 92 -4.09 -0.93 18.26
CA PHE A 92 -5.55 -0.86 18.21
C PHE A 92 -6.05 -0.17 16.93
N LEU A 93 -7.25 -0.56 16.50
CA LEU A 93 -7.98 0.10 15.41
C LEU A 93 -8.51 1.45 15.92
N HIS A 94 -8.09 2.53 15.29
CA HIS A 94 -8.48 3.89 15.67
C HIS A 94 -9.76 4.32 14.95
N HIS A 95 -9.84 4.10 13.63
CA HIS A 95 -11.07 4.19 12.85
C HIS A 95 -10.86 3.54 11.48
N ASP A 96 -11.95 3.34 10.76
CA ASP A 96 -11.98 2.76 9.43
C ASP A 96 -12.83 3.60 8.46
N VAL A 97 -12.69 3.29 7.18
CA VAL A 97 -13.44 3.89 6.09
C VAL A 97 -13.92 2.76 5.19
N CYS A 98 -15.24 2.64 5.03
CA CYS A 98 -15.82 1.72 4.05
C CYS A 98 -15.59 2.27 2.63
N VAL A 99 -15.09 1.40 1.75
CA VAL A 99 -14.78 1.72 0.35
C VAL A 99 -15.64 0.84 -0.55
N PHE A 100 -16.50 1.46 -1.35
CA PHE A 100 -17.46 0.78 -2.22
C PHE A 100 -16.83 0.27 -3.54
N ALA A 101 -15.63 -0.31 -3.45
CA ALA A 101 -14.91 -0.95 -4.54
C ALA A 101 -13.79 -1.82 -3.98
N ASP A 102 -13.34 -2.82 -4.74
CA ASP A 102 -12.15 -3.60 -4.41
C ASP A 102 -10.91 -2.70 -4.38
N ILE A 103 -10.10 -2.79 -3.33
CA ILE A 103 -8.84 -2.04 -3.22
C ILE A 103 -7.68 -2.92 -3.68
N TYR A 104 -6.96 -2.48 -4.70
CA TYR A 104 -5.82 -3.20 -5.28
C TYR A 104 -4.48 -2.75 -4.69
N ASP A 105 -4.33 -1.46 -4.41
CA ASP A 105 -3.10 -0.90 -3.88
C ASP A 105 -3.37 0.43 -3.17
N ALA A 106 -2.43 0.89 -2.35
CA ALA A 106 -2.54 2.14 -1.62
C ALA A 106 -1.19 2.79 -1.32
N CYS A 107 -1.11 4.12 -1.42
CA CYS A 107 0.04 4.92 -0.95
C CYS A 107 -0.40 6.07 -0.04
N ASN A 108 0.40 6.36 0.97
CA ASN A 108 0.28 7.61 1.71
C ASN A 108 1.02 8.75 1.00
N PHE A 109 0.54 9.96 1.20
CA PHE A 109 1.29 11.16 0.87
C PHE A 109 0.88 12.31 1.79
N ARG A 110 1.75 13.32 1.85
CA ARG A 110 1.51 14.54 2.59
C ARG A 110 1.22 15.71 1.67
N TYR A 111 0.15 16.43 1.92
CA TYR A 111 -0.23 17.64 1.20
C TYR A 111 -0.79 18.68 2.18
N ASN A 112 -0.35 19.94 2.07
CA ASN A 112 -0.74 21.00 3.01
C ASN A 112 -0.59 20.63 4.50
N ASN A 113 0.50 19.93 4.84
CA ASN A 113 0.82 19.43 6.18
C ASN A 113 -0.11 18.34 6.73
N GLU A 114 -1.03 17.80 5.94
CA GLU A 114 -1.92 16.69 6.32
C GLU A 114 -1.56 15.41 5.56
N ASP A 115 -1.77 14.27 6.22
CA ASP A 115 -1.60 12.94 5.64
C ASP A 115 -2.89 12.47 4.96
N TYR A 116 -2.72 11.94 3.76
CA TYR A 116 -3.75 11.36 2.93
C TYR A 116 -3.34 9.96 2.51
N VAL A 117 -4.33 9.10 2.26
CA VAL A 117 -4.14 7.79 1.64
C VAL A 117 -4.87 7.77 0.30
N ALA A 118 -4.14 7.50 -0.77
CA ALA A 118 -4.71 7.27 -2.10
C ALA A 118 -4.88 5.78 -2.35
N LEU A 119 -6.04 5.39 -2.87
CA LEU A 119 -6.42 4.00 -3.14
C LEU A 119 -6.54 3.78 -4.65
N ALA A 120 -5.87 2.74 -5.14
CA ALA A 120 -6.10 2.17 -6.47
C ALA A 120 -7.24 1.16 -6.39
N LEU A 121 -8.29 1.36 -7.20
CA LEU A 121 -9.52 0.58 -7.09
C LEU A 121 -9.70 -0.39 -8.26
N GLY A 122 -10.52 -1.41 -8.04
CA GLY A 122 -11.02 -2.34 -9.07
C GLY A 122 -11.80 -1.63 -10.17
N SER A 123 -12.33 -0.43 -9.86
CA SER A 123 -12.90 0.50 -10.82
C SER A 123 -11.80 1.25 -11.59
N ASN A 124 -12.20 2.22 -12.42
CA ASN A 124 -11.27 3.06 -13.17
C ASN A 124 -10.85 4.34 -12.43
N LYS A 125 -11.03 4.35 -11.10
CA LYS A 125 -10.83 5.51 -10.24
C LYS A 125 -9.66 5.31 -9.28
N ILE A 126 -9.09 6.43 -8.89
CA ILE A 126 -8.28 6.57 -7.69
C ILE A 126 -9.07 7.43 -6.72
N GLU A 127 -9.18 7.00 -5.47
CA GLU A 127 -9.90 7.73 -4.43
C GLU A 127 -8.93 8.11 -3.30
N VAL A 128 -9.04 9.34 -2.82
CA VAL A 128 -8.14 9.90 -1.81
C VAL A 128 -8.90 10.24 -0.55
N TYR A 129 -8.45 9.67 0.56
CA TYR A 129 -9.04 9.85 1.88
C TYR A 129 -8.08 10.59 2.80
N SER A 130 -8.64 11.46 3.64
CA SER A 130 -7.88 12.10 4.71
C SER A 130 -7.93 11.23 5.95
N PHE A 131 -6.78 10.99 6.56
CA PHE A 131 -6.70 10.35 7.87
C PHE A 131 -7.43 11.14 8.96
N MET A 132 -7.56 12.45 8.81
CA MET A 132 -8.13 13.32 9.83
C MET A 132 -9.65 13.32 9.86
N ILE A 133 -10.33 12.61 8.95
CA ILE A 133 -11.78 12.65 8.80
C ILE A 133 -12.37 11.32 9.24
N ARG A 134 -13.26 11.37 10.24
CA ARG A 134 -13.96 10.18 10.74
C ARG A 134 -15.11 9.80 9.79
N ASN A 135 -15.17 8.51 9.44
CA ASN A 135 -16.25 7.87 8.67
C ASN A 135 -16.75 8.69 7.47
N PRO A 136 -15.85 9.07 6.52
CA PRO A 136 -16.27 9.84 5.36
C PRO A 136 -17.19 9.01 4.44
N LEU A 137 -18.27 9.62 3.96
CA LEU A 137 -19.17 8.98 2.98
C LEU A 137 -18.58 8.99 1.56
N GLN A 138 -17.73 9.96 1.26
CA GLN A 138 -17.05 10.11 -0.01
C GLN A 138 -15.57 10.45 0.19
N PRO A 139 -14.70 10.12 -0.78
CA PRO A 139 -13.32 10.56 -0.75
C PRO A 139 -13.22 12.09 -0.80
N VAL A 140 -12.11 12.63 -0.30
CA VAL A 140 -11.79 14.07 -0.37
C VAL A 140 -11.74 14.53 -1.83
N PHE A 141 -11.21 13.67 -2.70
CA PHE A 141 -11.30 13.80 -4.15
C PHE A 141 -11.04 12.46 -4.84
N SER A 142 -11.42 12.39 -6.12
CA SER A 142 -11.12 11.25 -6.99
C SER A 142 -10.39 11.69 -8.25
N LEU A 143 -9.53 10.81 -8.78
CA LEU A 143 -8.84 11.00 -10.05
C LEU A 143 -9.40 10.00 -11.07
N ASN A 144 -9.95 10.53 -12.16
CA ASN A 144 -10.69 9.75 -13.15
C ASN A 144 -10.08 9.96 -14.53
N LYS A 145 -9.34 8.96 -15.02
CA LYS A 145 -8.71 8.96 -16.36
C LYS A 145 -8.54 7.56 -16.90
N HIS A 146 -8.16 6.62 -16.02
CA HIS A 146 -8.07 5.22 -16.40
C HIS A 146 -9.40 4.76 -17.00
N THR A 147 -9.33 3.79 -17.90
CA THR A 147 -10.51 3.21 -18.57
C THR A 147 -10.79 1.78 -18.11
N SER A 148 -9.97 1.25 -17.21
CA SER A 148 -10.08 -0.05 -16.58
C SER A 148 -9.50 0.00 -15.16
N THR A 149 -9.44 -1.13 -14.47
CA THR A 149 -8.90 -1.30 -13.11
C THR A 149 -7.57 -0.58 -12.93
N VAL A 150 -7.47 0.20 -11.86
CA VAL A 150 -6.22 0.79 -11.39
C VAL A 150 -5.57 -0.25 -10.47
N SER A 151 -4.43 -0.79 -10.92
CA SER A 151 -3.81 -1.96 -10.28
C SER A 151 -2.67 -1.60 -9.34
N GLY A 152 -2.04 -0.44 -9.54
CA GLY A 152 -0.93 0.01 -8.72
C GLY A 152 -0.93 1.52 -8.57
N ILE A 153 -0.47 1.98 -7.41
CA ILE A 153 -0.36 3.40 -7.10
C ILE A 153 0.84 3.68 -6.20
N THR A 154 1.56 4.75 -6.50
CA THR A 154 2.64 5.24 -5.64
C THR A 154 2.69 6.77 -5.66
N CYS A 155 3.33 7.33 -4.66
CA CYS A 155 3.35 8.75 -4.39
C CYS A 155 4.80 9.25 -4.36
N SER A 156 5.10 10.40 -5.00
CA SER A 156 6.45 10.99 -4.97
C SER A 156 6.47 12.47 -5.35
N ASN A 157 7.17 13.28 -4.57
CA ASN A 157 7.46 14.69 -4.88
C ASN A 157 6.21 15.52 -5.28
N GLY A 158 5.11 15.38 -4.54
CA GLY A 158 3.86 16.09 -4.84
C GLY A 158 3.10 15.57 -6.06
N ASN A 159 3.45 14.39 -6.57
CA ASN A 159 2.74 13.72 -7.64
C ASN A 159 2.26 12.34 -7.17
N ILE A 160 1.14 11.91 -7.74
CA ILE A 160 0.68 10.51 -7.68
C ILE A 160 1.06 9.86 -9.00
N PHE A 161 1.48 8.61 -8.96
CA PHE A 161 1.71 7.77 -10.13
C PHE A 161 0.79 6.57 -10.03
N SER A 162 0.11 6.24 -11.11
CA SER A 162 -0.79 5.08 -11.15
C SER A 162 -0.57 4.27 -12.42
N CYS A 163 -0.78 2.97 -12.32
CA CYS A 163 -0.81 2.06 -13.46
C CYS A 163 -2.10 1.22 -13.44
N GLY A 164 -2.49 0.69 -14.60
CA GLY A 164 -3.74 -0.05 -14.70
C GLY A 164 -3.78 -1.10 -15.81
N TYR A 165 -4.90 -1.81 -15.85
CA TYR A 165 -5.18 -2.84 -16.86
C TYR A 165 -5.53 -2.25 -18.22
N ASP A 166 -5.74 -0.93 -18.27
CA ASP A 166 -5.82 -0.17 -19.52
C ASP A 166 -4.45 0.10 -20.16
N GLN A 167 -3.37 -0.43 -19.56
CA GLN A 167 -2.01 -0.43 -20.11
C GLN A 167 -1.34 0.96 -20.10
N TYR A 168 -1.87 1.89 -19.29
CA TYR A 168 -1.30 3.22 -19.09
C TYR A 168 -0.66 3.36 -17.72
N VAL A 169 0.41 4.16 -17.69
CA VAL A 169 0.89 4.83 -16.48
C VAL A 169 0.50 6.29 -16.57
N ASN A 170 -0.07 6.84 -15.49
CA ASN A 170 -0.42 8.25 -15.37
C ASN A 170 0.37 8.89 -14.24
N LYS A 171 0.96 10.06 -14.49
CA LYS A 171 1.52 10.98 -13.49
C LYS A 171 0.52 12.09 -13.24
N TRP A 172 0.10 12.24 -12.00
CA TRP A 172 -0.90 13.20 -11.57
C TRP A 172 -0.27 14.27 -10.70
N ASP A 173 -0.71 15.50 -10.90
CA ASP A 173 -0.41 16.59 -9.98
C ASP A 173 -1.43 16.62 -8.84
N ILE A 174 -0.95 16.59 -7.59
CA ILE A 174 -1.84 16.51 -6.41
C ILE A 174 -2.65 17.81 -6.23
N GLU A 175 -2.03 18.96 -6.50
CA GLU A 175 -2.65 20.27 -6.30
C GLU A 175 -3.78 20.54 -7.31
N THR A 176 -3.50 20.34 -8.59
CA THR A 176 -4.43 20.59 -9.70
C THR A 176 -5.32 19.40 -10.01
N ARG A 177 -4.99 18.21 -9.49
CA ARG A 177 -5.72 16.94 -9.68
C ARG A 177 -5.82 16.52 -11.15
N LYS A 178 -4.84 16.93 -11.96
CA LYS A 178 -4.80 16.69 -13.41
C LYS A 178 -3.62 15.80 -13.78
N VAL A 179 -3.78 15.09 -14.89
CA VAL A 179 -2.70 14.31 -15.51
C VAL A 179 -1.64 15.27 -16.06
N LYS A 180 -0.41 15.13 -15.55
CA LYS A 180 0.79 15.84 -16.04
C LYS A 180 1.45 15.09 -17.20
N ALA A 181 1.48 13.78 -17.13
CA ALA A 181 2.08 12.91 -18.16
C ALA A 181 1.39 11.55 -18.16
N GLU A 182 1.38 10.90 -19.32
CA GLU A 182 0.88 9.53 -19.50
C GLU A 182 1.81 8.73 -20.41
N LYS A 183 1.88 7.42 -20.21
CA LYS A 183 2.71 6.50 -20.99
C LYS A 183 2.00 5.17 -21.21
N TYR A 184 1.94 4.72 -22.47
CA TYR A 184 1.35 3.45 -22.87
C TYR A 184 2.40 2.34 -22.98
N PHE A 185 2.07 1.13 -22.51
CA PHE A 185 2.99 -0.03 -22.42
C PHE A 185 2.59 -1.25 -23.28
N ASN A 186 1.43 -1.23 -23.96
CA ASN A 186 0.94 -2.36 -24.76
C ASN A 186 0.83 -3.70 -24.00
N GLU A 187 0.77 -3.65 -22.67
CA GLU A 187 0.54 -4.78 -21.80
C GLU A 187 -0.10 -4.32 -20.50
N ARG A 188 -0.82 -5.23 -19.84
CA ARG A 188 -1.42 -4.98 -18.54
C ARG A 188 -0.32 -4.73 -17.51
N LEU A 189 -0.49 -3.68 -16.72
CA LEU A 189 0.41 -3.29 -15.65
C LEU A 189 -0.19 -3.77 -14.32
N ASP A 190 0.61 -4.37 -13.45
CA ASP A 190 0.15 -5.04 -12.24
C ASP A 190 0.53 -4.28 -10.97
N SER A 191 1.69 -3.62 -10.94
CA SER A 191 2.09 -2.77 -9.80
C SER A 191 3.06 -1.67 -10.21
N ILE A 192 3.13 -0.62 -9.40
CA ILE A 192 4.10 0.47 -9.54
C ILE A 192 4.57 0.91 -8.16
N GLU A 193 5.87 1.09 -7.99
CA GLU A 193 6.48 1.54 -6.74
C GLU A 193 7.46 2.68 -6.99
N ASN A 194 7.54 3.58 -6.01
CA ASN A 194 8.47 4.70 -6.04
C ASN A 194 9.74 4.40 -5.26
N HIS A 195 10.87 4.70 -5.89
CA HIS A 195 12.20 4.75 -5.28
C HIS A 195 12.71 6.20 -5.35
N THR A 196 13.82 6.50 -4.68
CA THR A 196 14.31 7.89 -4.50
C THR A 196 14.39 8.71 -5.79
N SER A 197 14.83 8.11 -6.90
CA SER A 197 14.99 8.78 -8.21
C SER A 197 14.22 8.12 -9.35
N ASP A 198 13.64 6.95 -9.10
CA ASP A 198 13.14 6.07 -10.15
C ASP A 198 11.80 5.48 -9.71
N LEU A 199 11.02 5.03 -10.68
CA LEU A 199 9.86 4.18 -10.46
C LEU A 199 10.22 2.77 -10.91
N SER A 200 9.86 1.77 -10.12
CA SER A 200 9.77 0.40 -10.62
C SER A 200 8.32 0.11 -10.96
N MET A 201 8.12 -0.68 -12.00
CA MET A 201 6.80 -1.09 -12.43
C MET A 201 6.85 -2.55 -12.85
N ILE A 202 5.84 -3.31 -12.48
CA ILE A 202 5.71 -4.71 -12.86
C ILE A 202 4.51 -4.83 -13.78
N SER A 203 4.70 -5.57 -14.86
CA SER A 203 3.64 -6.04 -15.72
C SER A 203 3.60 -7.57 -15.70
N SER A 204 2.57 -8.11 -16.34
CA SER A 204 2.39 -9.56 -16.47
C SER A 204 3.59 -10.29 -17.08
N THR A 205 4.44 -9.61 -17.85
CA THR A 205 5.58 -10.23 -18.55
C THR A 205 6.95 -9.63 -18.23
N ASN A 206 7.01 -8.37 -17.80
CA ASN A 206 8.25 -7.62 -17.68
C ASN A 206 8.30 -6.79 -16.39
N GLY A 207 9.52 -6.49 -15.94
CA GLY A 207 9.78 -5.38 -15.03
C GLY A 207 10.25 -4.17 -15.81
N PHE A 208 9.68 -3.00 -15.56
CA PHE A 208 10.12 -1.73 -16.11
C PHE A 208 10.72 -0.86 -15.02
N ILE A 209 11.76 -0.11 -15.38
CA ILE A 209 12.31 0.95 -14.54
C ILE A 209 12.13 2.24 -15.31
N LEU A 210 11.46 3.20 -14.68
CA LEU A 210 11.17 4.50 -15.25
C LEU A 210 11.84 5.60 -14.43
N ASP A 211 12.15 6.73 -15.06
CA ASP A 211 12.35 7.97 -14.31
C ASP A 211 10.98 8.58 -13.91
N HIS A 212 11.00 9.65 -13.12
CA HIS A 212 9.77 10.35 -12.70
C HIS A 212 9.07 11.10 -13.85
N ASP A 213 9.66 11.16 -15.05
CA ASP A 213 9.04 11.70 -16.27
C ASP A 213 8.49 10.60 -17.18
N LEU A 214 8.41 9.37 -16.66
CA LEU A 214 7.87 8.17 -17.32
C LEU A 214 8.71 7.68 -18.51
N ASN A 215 9.99 8.08 -18.59
CA ASN A 215 10.90 7.50 -19.57
C ASN A 215 11.42 6.16 -19.04
N ILE A 216 11.34 5.13 -19.88
CA ILE A 216 11.89 3.81 -19.56
C ILE A 216 13.42 3.93 -19.57
N THR A 217 14.04 3.74 -18.41
CA THR A 217 15.50 3.72 -18.27
C THR A 217 16.06 2.31 -18.34
N ALA A 218 15.23 1.30 -18.06
CA ALA A 218 15.62 -0.10 -18.10
C ALA A 218 14.40 -1.05 -18.16
N THR A 219 14.66 -2.28 -18.62
CA THR A 219 13.70 -3.38 -18.63
C THR A 219 14.37 -4.63 -18.05
N VAL A 220 13.67 -5.31 -17.16
CA VAL A 220 14.07 -6.55 -16.50
C VAL A 220 13.20 -7.66 -17.06
N ASP A 221 13.80 -8.52 -17.87
CA ASP A 221 13.16 -9.77 -18.31
C ASP A 221 13.20 -10.76 -17.15
N ALA A 222 12.03 -10.98 -16.55
CA ALA A 222 11.82 -11.97 -15.51
C ALA A 222 10.37 -12.41 -15.54
N LYS A 223 10.17 -13.72 -15.75
CA LYS A 223 8.85 -14.32 -15.67
C LYS A 223 8.43 -14.38 -14.21
N ASN A 224 7.13 -14.19 -13.96
CA ASN A 224 6.50 -14.34 -12.65
C ASN A 224 7.04 -13.36 -11.59
N LEU A 225 7.43 -12.14 -11.98
CA LEU A 225 7.79 -11.11 -11.03
C LEU A 225 6.65 -10.80 -10.08
N THR A 226 6.96 -10.73 -8.79
CA THR A 226 6.03 -10.28 -7.75
C THR A 226 6.47 -8.96 -7.13
N GLY A 227 7.76 -8.64 -7.21
CA GLY A 227 8.32 -7.44 -6.61
C GLY A 227 9.58 -6.96 -7.35
N LEU A 228 9.79 -5.65 -7.38
CA LEU A 228 10.95 -5.01 -8.02
C LEU A 228 11.30 -3.72 -7.29
N LYS A 229 12.48 -3.65 -6.65
CA LYS A 229 12.98 -2.47 -5.94
C LYS A 229 14.38 -2.07 -6.40
N ILE A 230 14.71 -0.79 -6.27
CA ILE A 230 15.98 -0.22 -6.72
C ILE A 230 16.70 0.42 -5.56
N ILE A 231 17.95 0.02 -5.33
CA ILE A 231 18.81 0.58 -4.27
C ILE A 231 20.16 0.93 -4.87
N GLY A 232 20.36 2.22 -5.13
CA GLY A 232 21.55 2.73 -5.81
C GLY A 232 21.74 2.04 -7.17
N ASN A 233 22.79 1.23 -7.30
CA ASN A 233 23.10 0.49 -8.53
C ASN A 233 22.55 -0.96 -8.54
N ARG A 234 21.77 -1.35 -7.53
CA ARG A 234 21.21 -2.69 -7.40
C ARG A 234 19.75 -2.68 -7.79
N ILE A 235 19.35 -3.65 -8.62
CA ILE A 235 17.95 -3.98 -8.88
C ILE A 235 17.68 -5.29 -8.17
N ILE A 236 16.74 -5.28 -7.24
CA ILE A 236 16.33 -6.47 -6.49
C ILE A 236 14.92 -6.83 -6.97
N SER A 237 14.73 -8.09 -7.36
CA SER A 237 13.44 -8.60 -7.80
C SER A 237 13.08 -9.89 -7.09
N THR A 238 11.80 -10.14 -6.91
CA THR A 238 11.25 -11.36 -6.32
C THR A 238 10.26 -12.03 -7.26
N ASP A 239 9.98 -13.31 -7.06
CA ASP A 239 9.04 -14.06 -7.89
C ASP A 239 8.07 -14.98 -7.13
N THR A 240 7.16 -15.59 -7.89
CA THR A 240 6.16 -16.54 -7.40
C THR A 240 6.73 -17.90 -6.98
N GLU A 241 8.04 -18.14 -7.13
CA GLU A 241 8.70 -19.41 -6.79
C GLU A 241 9.57 -19.32 -5.53
N GLY A 242 9.60 -18.16 -4.87
CA GLY A 242 10.35 -17.93 -3.65
C GLY A 242 11.79 -17.45 -3.89
N LEU A 243 12.13 -17.02 -5.11
CA LEU A 243 13.45 -16.51 -5.44
C LEU A 243 13.55 -15.01 -5.21
N ILE A 244 14.71 -14.59 -4.72
CA ILE A 244 15.16 -13.21 -4.74
C ILE A 244 16.40 -13.11 -5.63
N VAL A 245 16.42 -12.12 -6.51
CA VAL A 245 17.44 -11.93 -7.53
C VAL A 245 17.97 -10.51 -7.49
N GLU A 246 19.30 -10.37 -7.47
CA GLU A 246 20.00 -9.11 -7.62
C GLU A 246 20.58 -8.98 -9.03
N ARG A 247 20.42 -7.81 -9.64
CA ARG A 247 21.08 -7.41 -10.88
C ARG A 247 21.80 -6.09 -10.69
N ASP A 248 22.91 -5.90 -11.40
CA ASP A 248 23.56 -4.59 -11.50
C ASP A 248 22.79 -3.75 -12.51
N ARG A 249 22.34 -2.55 -12.11
CA ARG A 249 21.62 -1.60 -12.99
C ARG A 249 22.40 -1.26 -14.25
N ARG A 250 23.74 -1.32 -14.21
CA ARG A 250 24.62 -1.07 -15.36
C ARG A 250 24.74 -2.29 -16.28
N ASN A 251 24.36 -3.47 -15.81
CA ASN A 251 24.37 -4.72 -16.57
C ASN A 251 23.19 -5.63 -16.20
N ILE A 252 21.99 -5.19 -16.54
CA ILE A 252 20.72 -5.79 -16.12
C ILE A 252 20.54 -7.23 -16.62
N ARG A 253 21.21 -7.60 -17.71
CA ARG A 253 21.11 -8.94 -18.29
C ARG A 253 21.78 -10.02 -17.43
N LYS A 254 22.65 -9.65 -16.49
CA LYS A 254 23.39 -10.59 -15.66
C LYS A 254 22.95 -10.48 -14.22
N SER A 255 22.40 -11.58 -13.69
CA SER A 255 22.18 -11.73 -12.26
C SER A 255 23.52 -11.75 -11.51
N VAL A 256 23.61 -10.94 -10.47
CA VAL A 256 24.76 -10.87 -9.55
C VAL A 256 24.60 -11.89 -8.43
N ASN A 257 23.40 -11.98 -7.87
CA ASN A 257 23.05 -12.90 -6.80
C ASN A 257 21.65 -13.48 -7.05
N VAL A 258 21.46 -14.76 -6.73
CA VAL A 258 20.18 -15.48 -6.90
C VAL A 258 20.04 -16.44 -5.73
N LYS A 259 18.93 -16.36 -5.00
CA LYS A 259 18.71 -17.25 -3.85
C LYS A 259 17.24 -17.60 -3.69
N LYS A 260 16.97 -18.87 -3.37
CA LYS A 260 15.66 -19.33 -2.91
C LYS A 260 15.59 -19.12 -1.40
N VAL A 261 14.73 -18.19 -0.98
CA VAL A 261 14.58 -17.80 0.43
C VAL A 261 13.27 -18.30 1.04
N HIS A 262 12.26 -18.53 0.20
CA HIS A 262 10.99 -19.12 0.58
C HIS A 262 10.74 -20.42 -0.18
N SER A 263 9.88 -21.27 0.37
CA SER A 263 9.44 -22.52 -0.28
C SER A 263 8.34 -22.29 -1.32
N LEU A 264 7.55 -21.22 -1.14
CA LEU A 264 6.52 -20.72 -2.05
C LEU A 264 6.82 -19.28 -2.49
N GLY A 265 5.91 -18.67 -3.25
CA GLY A 265 6.08 -17.32 -3.81
C GLY A 265 6.28 -16.23 -2.77
N ILE A 266 7.09 -15.23 -3.12
CA ILE A 266 7.26 -14.01 -2.33
C ILE A 266 6.16 -13.04 -2.78
N ASN A 267 5.33 -12.58 -1.85
CA ASN A 267 4.20 -11.69 -2.16
C ASN A 267 4.60 -10.23 -2.06
N ASP A 268 5.43 -9.89 -1.09
CA ASP A 268 5.91 -8.53 -0.86
C ASP A 268 7.30 -8.58 -0.22
N PHE A 269 8.06 -7.50 -0.39
CA PHE A 269 9.34 -7.33 0.27
C PHE A 269 9.63 -5.86 0.47
N ASP A 270 10.40 -5.55 1.50
CA ASP A 270 10.82 -4.19 1.77
C ASP A 270 12.24 -4.14 2.29
N ILE A 271 12.86 -2.97 2.14
CA ILE A 271 14.30 -2.83 2.37
C ILE A 271 14.57 -1.54 3.12
N GLN A 272 15.28 -1.69 4.23
CA GLN A 272 15.80 -0.56 5.00
C GLN A 272 17.24 -0.86 5.40
N ASN A 273 18.14 0.08 5.13
CA ASN A 273 19.57 -0.07 5.38
C ASN A 273 20.12 -1.36 4.70
N ASP A 274 20.73 -2.26 5.48
CA ASP A 274 21.31 -3.52 5.01
C ASP A 274 20.42 -4.75 5.32
N ARG A 275 19.12 -4.52 5.48
CA ARG A 275 18.13 -5.55 5.83
C ARG A 275 17.01 -5.57 4.81
N ILE A 276 16.69 -6.78 4.37
CA ILE A 276 15.59 -7.05 3.43
C ILE A 276 14.60 -7.94 4.16
N LEU A 277 13.33 -7.58 4.15
CA LEU A 277 12.24 -8.41 4.66
C LEU A 277 11.46 -8.95 3.47
N THR A 278 11.13 -10.23 3.48
CA THR A 278 10.30 -10.87 2.47
C THR A 278 9.10 -11.56 3.13
N ALA A 279 7.90 -11.34 2.60
CA ALA A 279 6.66 -12.01 2.99
C ALA A 279 6.28 -13.05 1.95
N SER A 280 5.74 -14.19 2.38
CA SER A 280 5.46 -15.31 1.48
C SER A 280 4.15 -16.04 1.77
N ASP A 281 3.69 -16.71 0.73
CA ASP A 281 2.64 -17.73 0.73
C ASP A 281 2.96 -18.95 1.60
N ASP A 282 4.21 -19.13 2.02
CA ASP A 282 4.63 -20.22 2.91
C ASP A 282 4.48 -19.92 4.42
N GLU A 283 3.71 -18.88 4.75
CA GLU A 283 3.41 -18.49 6.14
C GLU A 283 4.68 -18.09 6.92
N THR A 284 5.65 -17.51 6.22
CA THR A 284 6.86 -16.98 6.85
C THR A 284 7.23 -15.58 6.37
N ILE A 285 7.88 -14.85 7.27
CA ILE A 285 8.61 -13.63 6.97
C ILE A 285 10.10 -13.92 7.19
N CYS A 286 10.93 -13.66 6.18
CA CYS A 286 12.38 -13.83 6.28
C CYS A 286 13.07 -12.47 6.37
N VAL A 287 14.04 -12.37 7.28
CA VAL A 287 14.94 -11.21 7.43
C VAL A 287 16.28 -11.60 6.82
N LEU A 288 16.69 -10.90 5.78
CA LEU A 288 17.89 -11.19 5.01
C LEU A 288 18.97 -10.11 5.21
N ASN A 289 20.23 -10.50 5.03
CA ASN A 289 21.32 -9.54 4.80
C ASN A 289 21.43 -9.15 3.31
N ASN A 290 22.38 -8.28 2.98
CA ASN A 290 22.67 -7.86 1.60
C ASN A 290 23.07 -8.99 0.64
N ASN A 291 23.52 -10.14 1.15
CA ASN A 291 23.86 -11.32 0.34
C ASN A 291 22.69 -12.31 0.21
N PHE A 292 21.49 -11.92 0.67
CA PHE A 292 20.29 -12.75 0.76
C PHE A 292 20.43 -13.96 1.71
N ASP A 293 21.37 -13.92 2.67
CA ASP A 293 21.40 -14.90 3.75
C ASP A 293 20.28 -14.63 4.74
N VAL A 294 19.50 -15.67 5.03
CA VAL A 294 18.43 -15.64 6.03
C VAL A 294 19.08 -15.52 7.41
N LEU A 295 18.86 -14.38 8.06
CA LEU A 295 19.31 -14.08 9.41
C LEU A 295 18.29 -14.54 10.45
N LYS A 296 17.00 -14.38 10.12
CA LYS A 296 15.86 -14.75 10.97
C LYS A 296 14.71 -15.16 10.06
N SER A 297 13.94 -16.16 10.49
CA SER A 297 12.67 -16.54 9.88
C SER A 297 11.60 -16.50 10.95
N ILE A 298 10.50 -15.83 10.67
CA ILE A 298 9.36 -15.62 11.57
C ILE A 298 8.20 -16.38 10.97
N LYS A 299 7.67 -17.36 11.72
CA LYS A 299 6.48 -18.11 11.31
C LYS A 299 5.22 -17.32 11.67
N THR A 300 4.33 -17.14 10.71
CA THR A 300 3.01 -16.53 10.91
C THR A 300 1.94 -17.61 11.02
N LYS A 301 0.70 -17.21 11.34
CA LYS A 301 -0.44 -18.14 11.39
C LYS A 301 -1.00 -18.44 10.01
N ASN A 302 -0.91 -17.45 9.12
CA ASN A 302 -1.48 -17.47 7.78
C ASN A 302 -0.49 -16.88 6.76
N LYS A 303 -0.85 -16.98 5.47
CA LYS A 303 -0.10 -16.37 4.37
C LYS A 303 0.04 -14.87 4.58
N VAL A 304 1.23 -14.33 4.27
CA VAL A 304 1.52 -12.90 4.38
C VAL A 304 1.55 -12.31 2.98
N PHE A 305 0.70 -11.33 2.71
CA PHE A 305 0.56 -10.71 1.39
C PHE A 305 1.29 -9.38 1.28
N THR A 306 1.44 -8.67 2.39
CA THR A 306 2.09 -7.37 2.41
C THR A 306 2.92 -7.18 3.66
N LEU A 307 4.02 -6.44 3.53
CA LEU A 307 4.79 -5.93 4.66
C LEU A 307 5.31 -4.54 4.34
N ASN A 308 5.55 -3.75 5.39
CA ASN A 308 6.16 -2.44 5.24
C ASN A 308 7.08 -2.17 6.43
N ILE A 309 8.30 -1.71 6.17
CA ILE A 309 9.23 -1.32 7.22
C ILE A 309 8.94 0.12 7.62
N TYR A 310 8.91 0.37 8.92
CA TYR A 310 8.74 1.71 9.44
C TYR A 310 9.89 2.60 8.95
N PRO A 311 9.61 3.71 8.23
CA PRO A 311 10.62 4.40 7.45
C PRO A 311 11.72 5.05 8.30
N ASN A 312 11.46 5.34 9.58
CA ASN A 312 12.41 6.04 10.43
C ASN A 312 13.38 5.07 11.11
N ASN A 313 14.66 5.47 11.11
CA ASN A 313 15.73 4.70 11.72
C ASN A 313 15.56 4.66 13.24
N ARG A 314 15.01 3.55 13.73
CA ARG A 314 15.00 3.18 15.13
C ARG A 314 16.17 2.22 15.43
N PRO A 315 16.60 2.09 16.70
CA PRO A 315 17.63 1.14 17.08
C PRO A 315 17.28 -0.30 16.68
N ASN A 316 16.00 -0.64 16.81
CA ASN A 316 15.42 -1.89 16.33
C ASN A 316 14.55 -1.61 15.11
N MET A 317 14.54 -2.53 14.16
CA MET A 317 13.73 -2.39 12.96
C MET A 317 12.28 -2.77 13.29
N LEU A 318 11.39 -1.80 13.17
CA LEU A 318 9.95 -1.98 13.31
C LEU A 318 9.35 -2.19 11.91
N PHE A 319 8.45 -3.15 11.77
CA PHE A 319 7.70 -3.35 10.54
C PHE A 319 6.29 -3.82 10.85
N ALA A 320 5.38 -3.60 9.90
CA ALA A 320 4.02 -4.09 9.95
C ALA A 320 3.77 -5.05 8.79
N TYR A 321 2.86 -6.00 8.97
CA TYR A 321 2.50 -6.97 7.94
C TYR A 321 1.03 -7.38 8.02
N GLY A 322 0.51 -7.82 6.87
CA GLY A 322 -0.87 -8.23 6.67
C GLY A 322 -0.97 -9.45 5.74
N GLY A 323 -2.08 -10.17 5.85
CA GLY A 323 -2.28 -11.45 5.19
C GLY A 323 -3.74 -11.91 5.26
N LEU A 324 -3.96 -13.24 5.27
CA LEU A 324 -5.26 -13.83 5.63
C LEU A 324 -5.46 -13.84 7.15
N ASP A 325 -5.53 -12.65 7.75
CA ASP A 325 -5.66 -12.44 9.18
C ASP A 325 -6.69 -11.33 9.45
N GLU A 326 -7.35 -11.41 10.61
CA GLU A 326 -8.35 -10.41 11.04
C GLU A 326 -7.72 -9.07 11.44
N ILE A 327 -6.42 -9.06 11.78
CA ILE A 327 -5.72 -7.89 12.30
C ILE A 327 -4.37 -7.70 11.62
N VAL A 328 -4.00 -6.44 11.41
CA VAL A 328 -2.63 -6.06 11.03
C VAL A 328 -1.71 -6.37 12.20
N ASN A 329 -0.48 -6.80 11.91
CA ASN A 329 0.49 -7.15 12.93
C ASN A 329 1.69 -6.21 12.86
N VAL A 330 2.24 -5.86 14.02
CA VAL A 330 3.47 -5.06 14.15
C VAL A 330 4.53 -5.89 14.87
N HIS A 331 5.77 -5.84 14.38
CA HIS A 331 6.89 -6.57 14.95
C HIS A 331 8.15 -5.71 15.00
N GLU A 332 8.92 -5.85 16.07
CA GLU A 332 10.19 -5.16 16.31
C GLU A 332 11.31 -6.22 16.41
N LEU A 333 12.41 -6.03 15.65
CA LEU A 333 13.51 -7.01 15.54
C LEU A 333 14.65 -6.84 16.53
#